data_AF-A0A972XF28-F1
#
_entry.id   AF-A0A972XF28-F1
#
_cell.length_a   1.000
_cell.length_b   1.000
_cell.length_c   1.000
_cell.angle_alpha   90.00
_cell.angle_beta   90.00
_cell.angle_gamma   90.00
#
_symmetry.space_group_name_H-M   'P 1'
#
loop_
_entity.id
_entity.type
_entity.pdbx_description
1 polymer ?
#
loop_
_entity_poly.entity_id
_entity_poly.type
_entity_poly.pdbx_seq_one_letter_code
_entity_poly.pdbx_strand_id
1 'polypeptide(L)'
;MATEFLEVIPNGEARKRFGETVARFREEGVGAAPVVFGNHRKPEGAMLSFSLFEELLPVIAEIQLAVFIRERLADSSSIGTFEELVDELGFARSDFE
;
A
#
# COMPACT_ATOMS: atom_id res chain seq x y z
N MET A 1 -11.93 -11.58 -8.07
CA MET A 1 -12.59 -12.44 -7.05
C MET A 1 -12.56 -11.84 -5.63
N ALA A 2 -12.05 -10.62 -5.36
CA ALA A 2 -12.02 -10.05 -4.01
C ALA A 2 -12.97 -8.86 -3.78
N THR A 3 -13.53 -8.28 -4.85
CA THR A 3 -14.30 -7.02 -4.78
C THR A 3 -15.80 -7.26 -4.59
N GLU A 4 -16.26 -8.51 -4.61
CA GLU A 4 -17.68 -8.86 -4.74
C GLU A 4 -18.49 -8.67 -3.45
N PHE A 5 -17.85 -8.37 -2.31
CA PHE A 5 -18.53 -8.31 -1.00
C PHE A 5 -18.10 -7.15 -0.08
N LEU A 6 -17.49 -6.09 -0.60
CA LEU A 6 -17.20 -4.89 0.20
C LEU A 6 -18.34 -3.90 0.04
N GLU A 7 -19.29 -3.93 0.97
CA GLU A 7 -20.33 -2.91 1.08
C GLU A 7 -19.66 -1.53 1.24
N VAL A 8 -19.92 -0.63 0.28
CA VAL A 8 -19.43 0.75 0.32
C VAL A 8 -20.45 1.62 1.04
N ILE A 9 -20.13 2.04 2.27
CA ILE A 9 -20.98 2.93 3.04
C ILE A 9 -20.76 4.41 2.65
N PRO A 10 -21.79 5.27 2.69
CA PRO A 10 -21.62 6.70 2.45
C PRO A 10 -20.66 7.35 3.45
N ASN A 11 -19.90 8.36 2.99
CA ASN A 11 -18.99 9.14 3.84
C ASN A 11 -19.64 9.67 5.13
N GLY A 12 -20.90 10.13 5.04
CA GLY A 12 -21.65 10.61 6.22
C GLY A 12 -21.97 9.51 7.23
N GLU A 13 -22.17 8.28 6.77
CA GLU A 13 -22.41 7.12 7.61
C GLU A 13 -21.12 6.60 8.25
N ALA A 14 -20.02 6.54 7.49
CA ALA A 14 -18.71 6.19 8.01
C ALA A 14 -18.29 7.07 9.19
N ARG A 15 -18.53 8.39 9.09
CA ARG A 15 -18.25 9.34 10.18
C ARG A 15 -19.09 9.07 11.43
N LYS A 16 -20.39 8.77 11.26
CA LYS A 16 -21.30 8.46 12.38
C LYS A 16 -20.88 7.17 13.09
N ARG A 17 -20.41 6.18 12.34
CA ARG A 17 -20.02 4.85 12.85
C ARG A 17 -18.55 4.73 13.23
N PHE A 18 -17.78 5.82 13.18
CA PHE A 18 -16.33 5.79 13.41
C PHE A 18 -15.98 5.21 14.79
N GLY A 19 -16.64 5.67 15.86
CA GLY A 19 -16.39 5.17 17.21
C GLY A 19 -16.70 3.68 17.38
N GLU A 20 -17.84 3.22 16.86
CA GLU A 20 -18.23 1.80 16.83
C GLU A 20 -17.21 0.95 16.05
N THR A 21 -16.76 1.45 14.90
CA THR A 21 -15.79 0.76 14.05
C THR A 21 -14.44 0.60 14.76
N VAL A 22 -13.94 1.66 15.41
CA VAL A 22 -12.68 1.60 16.15
C VAL A 22 -12.79 0.69 17.38
N ALA A 23 -13.93 0.68 18.07
CA ALA A 23 -14.17 -0.25 19.17
C ALA A 23 -14.11 -1.70 18.69
N ARG A 24 -14.82 -2.02 17.58
CA ARG A 24 -14.76 -3.35 16.94
C ARG A 24 -13.33 -3.73 16.55
N PHE A 25 -12.57 -2.82 15.95
CA PHE A 25 -11.18 -3.08 15.59
C PHE A 25 -10.28 -3.42 16.78
N ARG A 26 -10.55 -2.81 17.95
CA ARG A 26 -9.81 -3.13 19.18
C ARG A 26 -10.17 -4.52 19.70
N GLU A 27 -11.42 -4.94 19.54
CA GLU A 27 -11.92 -6.24 20.03
C GLU A 27 -11.52 -7.41 19.09
N GLU A 28 -11.65 -7.21 17.78
CA GLU A 28 -11.48 -8.27 16.77
C GLU A 28 -10.08 -8.31 16.14
N GLY A 29 -9.31 -7.22 16.26
CA GLY A 29 -7.93 -7.15 15.76
C GLY A 29 -7.81 -7.47 14.28
N VAL A 30 -6.90 -8.39 13.92
CA VAL A 30 -6.62 -8.77 12.52
C VAL A 30 -7.83 -9.42 11.84
N GLY A 31 -8.75 -10.01 12.61
CA GLY A 31 -9.97 -10.62 12.08
C GLY A 31 -11.08 -9.61 11.77
N ALA A 32 -10.91 -8.35 12.15
CA ALA A 32 -11.93 -7.34 11.97
C ALA A 32 -12.15 -7.02 10.49
N ALA A 33 -13.39 -7.11 10.03
CA ALA A 33 -13.72 -6.81 8.64
C ALA A 33 -13.39 -5.34 8.29
N PRO A 34 -12.74 -5.06 7.14
CA PRO A 34 -12.55 -3.72 6.63
C PRO A 34 -13.88 -2.97 6.43
N VAL A 35 -13.86 -1.65 6.62
CA VAL A 35 -14.99 -0.78 6.27
C VAL A 35 -14.59 0.05 5.06
N VAL A 36 -15.28 -0.14 3.94
CA VAL A 36 -15.06 0.65 2.72
C VAL A 36 -16.10 1.76 2.65
N PHE A 37 -15.66 2.96 2.30
CA PHE A 37 -16.52 4.12 2.24
C PHE A 37 -16.24 4.99 1.01
N GLY A 38 -17.22 5.82 0.64
CA GLY A 38 -17.05 6.81 -0.42
C GLY A 38 -18.34 7.53 -0.82
N ASN A 39 -18.30 8.21 -1.98
CA ASN A 39 -19.43 8.95 -2.52
C ASN A 39 -20.17 8.15 -3.61
N HIS A 40 -21.50 8.27 -3.67
CA HIS A 40 -22.34 7.58 -4.66
C HIS A 40 -22.05 6.07 -4.83
N ARG A 41 -21.76 5.36 -3.72
CA ARG A 41 -21.36 3.93 -3.70
C ARG A 41 -20.05 3.60 -4.44
N LYS A 42 -19.29 4.62 -4.85
CA LYS A 42 -17.92 4.43 -5.36
C LYS A 42 -16.97 4.31 -4.17
N PRO A 43 -16.13 3.27 -4.09
CA PRO A 43 -15.13 3.16 -3.04
C PRO A 43 -14.08 4.27 -3.21
N GLU A 44 -13.85 5.04 -2.15
CA GLU A 44 -12.87 6.13 -2.09
C GLU A 44 -11.82 5.89 -1.00
N GLY A 45 -12.18 5.17 0.06
CA GLY A 45 -11.26 4.83 1.15
C GLY A 45 -11.71 3.58 1.91
N ALA A 46 -10.81 3.09 2.75
CA ALA A 46 -11.09 1.97 3.65
C ALA A 46 -10.52 2.25 5.04
N MET A 47 -11.21 1.78 6.07
CA MET A 47 -10.71 1.69 7.44
C MET A 47 -10.37 0.22 7.72
N LEU A 48 -9.21 -0.01 8.30
CA LEU A 48 -8.70 -1.31 8.72
C LEU A 48 -8.34 -1.24 10.19
N SER A 49 -8.39 -2.38 10.89
CA SER A 49 -7.76 -2.46 12.20
C SER A 49 -6.26 -2.22 12.06
N PHE A 50 -5.64 -1.66 13.10
CA PHE A 50 -4.21 -1.37 13.05
C PHE A 50 -3.37 -2.63 12.87
N SER A 51 -3.75 -3.74 13.54
CA SER A 51 -3.07 -5.02 13.38
C SER A 51 -3.19 -5.60 11.97
N LEU A 52 -4.35 -5.46 11.31
CA LEU A 52 -4.47 -5.83 9.89
C LEU A 52 -3.62 -4.93 9.00
N PHE A 53 -3.54 -3.64 9.31
CA PHE A 53 -2.68 -2.71 8.58
C PHE A 53 -1.20 -3.08 8.70
N GLU A 54 -0.73 -3.47 9.88
CA GLU A 54 0.66 -3.93 10.10
C GLU A 54 1.01 -5.14 9.22
N GLU A 55 0.13 -6.15 9.15
CA GLU A 55 0.32 -7.32 8.30
C GLU A 55 0.35 -6.96 6.80
N LEU A 56 -0.35 -5.89 6.40
CA LEU A 56 -0.40 -5.43 5.01
C LEU A 56 0.75 -4.49 4.63
N LEU A 57 1.49 -3.92 5.59
CA LEU A 57 2.59 -2.99 5.30
C LEU A 57 3.62 -3.54 4.29
N PRO A 58 4.09 -4.79 4.38
CA PRO A 58 5.02 -5.35 3.40
C PRO A 58 4.41 -5.40 2.00
N VAL A 59 3.14 -5.80 1.90
CA VAL A 59 2.43 -5.89 0.62
C VAL A 59 2.20 -4.52 0.00
N ILE A 60 1.84 -3.52 0.82
CA ILE A 60 1.69 -2.12 0.38
C ILE A 60 3.03 -1.61 -0.16
N ALA A 61 4.12 -1.86 0.54
CA ALA A 61 5.46 -1.44 0.13
C ALA A 61 5.85 -2.06 -1.22
N GLU A 62 5.63 -3.37 -1.41
CA GLU A 62 5.88 -4.06 -2.69
C GLU A 62 5.05 -3.47 -3.83
N ILE A 63 3.76 -3.21 -3.62
CA ILE A 63 2.88 -2.62 -4.64
C ILE A 63 3.38 -1.23 -5.05
N GLN A 64 3.74 -0.40 -4.07
CA GLN A 64 4.23 0.97 -4.30
C GLN A 64 5.58 0.93 -5.03
N LEU A 65 6.50 0.08 -4.60
CA LEU A 65 7.80 -0.10 -5.26
C LEU A 65 7.64 -0.56 -6.71
N ALA A 66 6.71 -1.49 -6.97
CA ALA A 66 6.48 -2.00 -8.31
C ALA A 66 6.01 -0.89 -9.29
N VAL A 67 5.30 0.14 -8.81
CA VAL A 67 4.95 1.31 -9.64
C VAL A 67 6.22 2.04 -10.08
N PHE A 68 7.09 2.36 -9.11
CA PHE A 68 8.36 3.04 -9.37
C PHE A 68 9.26 2.23 -10.32
N ILE A 69 9.38 0.91 -10.12
CA ILE A 69 10.18 0.05 -10.99
C ILE A 69 9.65 0.07 -12.42
N ARG A 70 8.32 0.01 -12.62
CA ARG A 70 7.73 0.05 -13.97
C ARG A 70 7.98 1.38 -14.67
N GLU A 71 7.87 2.50 -13.95
CA GLU A 71 8.18 3.82 -14.50
C GLU A 71 9.65 3.91 -14.91
N ARG A 72 10.57 3.44 -14.05
CA ARG A 72 12.00 3.41 -14.35
C ARG A 72 12.35 2.49 -15.53
N LEU A 73 11.70 1.34 -15.66
CA LEU A 73 11.92 0.43 -16.80
C LEU A 73 11.35 0.98 -18.11
N ALA A 74 10.26 1.76 -18.05
CA ALA A 74 9.69 2.42 -19.22
C ALA A 74 10.58 3.58 -19.70
N ASP A 75 11.34 4.20 -18.80
CA ASP A 75 12.32 5.23 -19.13
C ASP A 75 13.72 4.64 -19.36
N SER A 76 13.97 4.20 -20.60
CA SER A 76 15.25 3.61 -21.01
C SER A 76 16.39 4.63 -21.14
N SER A 77 16.15 5.92 -20.88
CA SER A 77 17.15 6.98 -21.07
C SER A 77 18.20 7.07 -19.95
N SER A 78 17.97 6.38 -18.82
CA SER A 78 18.76 6.52 -17.58
C SER A 78 19.33 5.19 -17.04
N ILE A 79 19.51 4.19 -17.90
CA ILE A 79 20.14 2.93 -17.51
C ILE A 79 21.64 3.03 -17.80
N GLY A 80 22.39 3.55 -16.83
CA GLY A 80 23.85 3.42 -16.81
C GLY A 80 24.26 1.96 -16.57
N THR A 81 25.46 1.61 -17.01
CA THR A 81 26.06 0.30 -16.74
C THR A 81 26.45 0.17 -15.25
N PHE A 82 26.64 -1.06 -14.78
CA PHE A 82 27.13 -1.29 -13.43
C PHE A 82 28.50 -0.63 -13.22
N GLU A 83 29.37 -0.70 -14.23
CA GLU A 83 30.68 -0.06 -14.25
C GLU A 83 30.59 1.47 -14.11
N GLU A 84 29.70 2.12 -14.86
CA GLU A 84 29.47 3.58 -14.74
C GLU A 84 28.99 3.98 -13.34
N LEU A 85 28.12 3.17 -12.72
CA LEU A 85 27.63 3.42 -11.37
C LEU A 85 28.71 3.24 -10.30
N VAL A 86 29.55 2.21 -10.44
CA VAL A 86 30.68 1.94 -9.54
C VAL A 86 31.66 3.10 -9.58
N ASP A 87 32.00 3.57 -10.79
CA ASP A 87 32.88 4.71 -11.00
C ASP A 87 32.25 6.02 -10.47
N GLU A 88 30.96 6.27 -10.69
CA GLU A 88 30.25 7.46 -10.19
C GLU A 88 30.21 7.53 -8.66
N LEU A 89 29.97 6.39 -8.00
CA LEU A 89 29.89 6.31 -6.54
C LEU A 89 31.28 6.26 -5.87
N GLY A 90 32.35 6.19 -6.66
CA GLY A 90 33.73 6.17 -6.17
C GLY A 90 34.14 4.83 -5.54
N PHE A 91 33.48 3.73 -5.91
CA PHE A 91 33.86 2.38 -5.50
C PHE A 91 34.83 1.77 -6.51
N ALA A 92 35.59 0.76 -6.07
CA ALA A 92 36.34 -0.11 -6.96
C ALA A 92 35.60 -1.44 -7.16
N ARG A 93 35.75 -2.08 -8.33
CA ARG A 93 35.15 -3.40 -8.59
C ARG A 93 35.56 -4.46 -7.55
N SER A 94 36.77 -4.35 -7.02
CA SER A 94 37.30 -5.21 -5.96
C SER A 94 36.58 -5.10 -4.62
N ASP A 95 35.74 -4.09 -4.42
CA ASP A 95 34.99 -3.91 -3.17
C ASP A 95 33.76 -4.83 -3.06
N PHE A 96 33.39 -5.50 -4.16
CA PHE A 96 32.22 -6.37 -4.28
C PHE A 96 32.55 -7.84 -4.61
N GLU A 97 33.84 -8.20 -4.57
CA GLU A 97 34.35 -9.60 -4.67
C GLU A 97 34.52 -10.23 -3.28
#